data_AF-A0A7W2S435-F1
#
_entry.id   AF-A0A7W2S435-F1
#
_cell.length_a   1.000
_cell.length_b   1.000
_cell.length_c   1.000
_cell.angle_alpha   90.00
_cell.angle_beta   90.00
_cell.angle_gamma   90.00
#
_symmetry.space_group_name_H-M   'P 1'
#
loop_
_entity.id
_entity.type
_entity.pdbx_description
1 polymer ?
#
loop_
_entity_poly.entity_id
_entity_poly.type
_entity_poly.pdbx_seq_one_letter_code
_entity_poly.pdbx_strand_id
1 'polypeptide(L)'
;MIKNLALIVSSVVFFSACSSNNSACEDVTLAAEQVQQCQSLHKQIINTKNKPLIRTELERRYQQDCIDIRYYRDEKQTGVCGNKAEVVESQKISQ
;
A
#
# COMPACT_ATOMS: atom_id res chain seq x y z
N MET A 1 12.73 45.63 -6.47
CA MET A 1 13.24 44.30 -6.06
C MET A 1 12.17 43.44 -5.36
N ILE A 2 11.34 43.99 -4.48
CA ILE A 2 10.26 43.26 -3.76
C ILE A 2 9.19 42.66 -4.70
N LYS A 3 8.82 43.33 -5.79
CA LYS A 3 7.85 42.83 -6.78
C LYS A 3 8.30 41.52 -7.47
N ASN A 4 9.60 41.39 -7.76
CA ASN A 4 10.14 40.17 -8.39
C ASN A 4 10.22 39.03 -7.38
N LEU A 5 10.51 39.35 -6.11
CA LEU A 5 10.51 38.36 -5.02
C LEU A 5 9.11 37.76 -4.80
N ALA A 6 8.05 38.59 -4.85
CA ALA A 6 6.67 38.15 -4.70
C ALA A 6 6.23 37.21 -5.84
N LEU A 7 6.65 37.47 -7.07
CA LEU A 7 6.38 36.61 -8.23
C LEU A 7 7.08 35.25 -8.13
N ILE A 8 8.33 35.23 -7.65
CA ILE A 8 9.08 33.97 -7.46
C ILE A 8 8.43 33.13 -6.35
N VAL A 9 8.06 33.73 -5.21
CA VAL A 9 7.40 33.02 -4.11
C VAL A 9 6.05 32.45 -4.55
N SER A 10 5.28 33.18 -5.35
CA SER A 10 4.00 32.69 -5.88
C SER A 10 4.17 31.48 -6.79
N SER A 11 5.19 31.47 -7.65
CA SER A 11 5.43 30.36 -8.58
C SER A 11 5.84 29.04 -7.89
N VAL A 12 6.59 29.09 -6.78
CA VAL A 12 7.04 27.89 -6.06
C VAL A 12 5.89 27.17 -5.34
N VAL A 13 4.86 27.90 -4.91
CA VAL A 13 3.69 27.32 -4.20
C VAL A 13 2.76 26.57 -5.16
N PHE A 14 2.72 26.92 -6.45
CA PHE A 14 1.84 26.27 -7.42
C PHE A 14 2.36 24.91 -7.93
N PHE A 15 3.68 24.67 -7.91
CA PHE A 15 4.26 23.43 -8.43
C PHE A 15 4.35 22.27 -7.43
N SER A 16 4.13 22.51 -6.13
CA SER A 16 4.17 21.45 -5.11
C SER A 16 2.92 20.54 -5.09
N ALA A 17 1.90 20.85 -5.87
CA ALA A 17 0.66 20.07 -5.94
C ALA A 17 0.69 18.93 -6.98
N CYS A 18 1.73 18.81 -7.82
CA CYS A 18 1.87 17.72 -8.79
C CYS A 18 2.61 16.50 -8.20
N SER A 19 2.16 15.99 -7.05
CA SER A 19 2.52 14.62 -6.65
C SER A 19 1.59 13.66 -7.39
N SER A 20 1.99 13.26 -8.60
CA SER A 20 1.33 12.16 -9.30
C SER A 20 1.48 10.89 -8.47
N ASN A 21 0.38 10.40 -7.90
CA ASN A 21 0.31 9.11 -7.23
C ASN A 21 0.43 7.99 -8.28
N ASN A 22 1.63 7.80 -8.84
CA ASN A 22 1.90 6.80 -9.88
C ASN A 22 1.78 5.35 -9.35
N SER A 23 1.53 5.16 -8.05
CA SER A 23 1.32 3.87 -7.39
C SER A 23 0.17 3.90 -6.37
N ALA A 24 -0.98 4.49 -6.73
CA ALA A 24 -2.19 4.45 -5.90
C ALA A 24 -2.73 3.02 -5.66
N CYS A 25 -2.29 2.08 -6.49
CA CYS A 25 -2.64 0.67 -6.44
C CYS A 25 -1.43 -0.16 -6.06
N GLU A 26 -1.62 -1.09 -5.13
CA GLU A 26 -0.59 -2.06 -4.76
C GLU A 26 -0.14 -2.88 -5.97
N ASP A 27 1.15 -3.21 -5.98
CA ASP A 27 1.71 -4.14 -6.95
C ASP A 27 1.28 -5.57 -6.58
N VAL A 28 0.78 -6.31 -7.57
CA VAL A 28 0.34 -7.70 -7.43
C VAL A 28 1.47 -8.59 -6.92
N THR A 29 2.72 -8.30 -7.31
CA THR A 29 3.90 -9.04 -6.86
C THR A 29 4.17 -8.82 -5.37
N LEU A 30 4.13 -7.58 -4.91
CA LEU A 30 4.28 -7.22 -3.49
C LEU A 30 3.18 -7.85 -2.63
N ALA A 31 1.93 -7.81 -3.09
CA ALA A 31 0.82 -8.46 -2.40
C ALA A 31 1.01 -9.99 -2.29
N ALA A 32 1.50 -10.63 -3.34
CA ALA A 32 1.77 -12.08 -3.34
C ALA A 32 2.91 -12.46 -2.37
N GLU A 33 3.98 -11.67 -2.32
CA GLU A 33 5.08 -11.87 -1.37
C GLU A 33 4.60 -11.76 0.08
N GLN A 34 3.78 -10.75 0.39
CA GLN A 34 3.20 -10.56 1.71
C GLN A 34 2.29 -11.74 2.12
N VAL A 35 1.48 -12.26 1.19
CA VAL A 35 0.65 -13.46 1.44
C VAL A 35 1.53 -14.67 1.74
N GLN A 36 2.62 -14.87 1.00
CA GLN A 36 3.55 -15.97 1.24
C GLN A 36 4.22 -15.88 2.61
N GLN A 37 4.61 -14.67 3.04
CA GLN A 37 5.15 -14.43 4.38
C GLN A 37 4.12 -14.76 5.47
N CYS A 38 2.87 -14.32 5.30
CA CYS A 38 1.78 -14.64 6.23
C CYS A 38 1.50 -16.14 6.33
N GLN A 39 1.54 -16.87 5.21
CA GLN A 39 1.41 -18.32 5.21
C GLN A 39 2.56 -19.02 5.95
N SER A 40 3.80 -18.53 5.76
CA SER A 40 4.97 -19.04 6.49
C SER A 40 4.82 -18.83 7.99
N LEU A 41 4.40 -17.63 8.40
CA LEU A 41 4.20 -17.29 9.80
C LEU A 41 3.09 -18.14 10.44
N HIS A 42 1.99 -18.35 9.71
CA HIS A 42 0.90 -19.22 10.18
C HIS A 42 1.36 -20.68 10.39
N LYS A 43 2.19 -21.21 9.49
CA LYS A 43 2.81 -22.54 9.67
C LYS A 43 3.69 -22.58 10.92
N GLN A 44 4.43 -21.52 11.22
CA GLN A 44 5.24 -21.44 12.44
C GLN A 44 4.38 -21.47 13.71
N ILE A 45 3.24 -20.78 13.72
CA ILE A 45 2.28 -20.83 14.84
C ILE A 45 1.79 -22.27 15.08
N ILE A 46 1.38 -22.97 14.01
CA ILE A 46 0.88 -24.36 14.08
C ILE A 46 1.98 -25.33 14.59
N ASN A 47 3.22 -25.13 14.14
CA ASN A 47 4.35 -25.99 14.48
C ASN A 47 4.93 -25.70 15.87
N THR A 48 4.67 -24.51 16.44
CA THR A 48 5.14 -24.12 17.77
C THR A 48 4.22 -24.69 18.86
N LYS A 49 4.20 -26.03 18.96
CA LYS A 49 3.51 -26.73 20.04
C LYS A 49 4.34 -26.66 21.32
N ASN A 50 3.67 -26.56 22.47
CA ASN A 50 4.28 -26.60 23.81
C ASN A 50 5.26 -25.47 24.16
N LYS A 51 5.24 -24.35 23.41
CA LYS A 51 6.00 -23.14 23.75
C LYS A 51 5.06 -21.93 23.79
N PRO A 52 4.27 -21.76 24.87
CA PRO A 52 3.18 -20.77 24.93
C PRO A 52 3.65 -19.35 24.64
N LEU A 53 4.76 -18.91 25.25
CA LEU A 53 5.28 -17.56 25.08
C LEU A 53 5.66 -17.25 23.63
N ILE A 54 6.32 -18.20 22.96
CA ILE A 54 6.72 -18.04 21.55
C ILE A 54 5.49 -18.02 20.66
N ARG A 55 4.52 -18.91 20.93
CA ARG A 55 3.27 -18.96 20.19
C ARG A 55 2.49 -17.65 20.29
N THR A 56 2.37 -17.08 21.50
CA THR A 56 1.69 -15.79 21.70
C THR A 56 2.35 -14.66 20.92
N GLU A 57 3.69 -14.59 20.89
CA GLU A 57 4.39 -13.58 20.11
C GLU A 57 4.21 -13.79 18.59
N LEU A 58 4.21 -15.03 18.12
CA LEU A 58 3.94 -15.33 16.71
C LEU A 58 2.50 -14.98 16.32
N GLU A 59 1.51 -15.26 17.17
CA GLU A 59 0.11 -14.88 16.97
C GLU A 59 -0.05 -13.35 16.95
N ARG A 60 0.64 -12.64 17.85
CA ARG A 60 0.68 -11.16 17.86
C ARG A 60 1.25 -10.60 16.56
N ARG A 61 2.36 -11.16 16.07
CA ARG A 61 2.96 -10.77 14.77
C ARG A 61 2.03 -11.04 13.61
N TYR A 62 1.36 -12.20 13.60
CA TYR A 62 0.40 -12.53 12.56
C TYR A 62 -0.78 -11.55 12.54
N GLN A 63 -1.32 -11.20 13.70
CA GLN A 63 -2.39 -10.21 13.79
C GLN A 63 -1.95 -8.85 13.23
N GLN A 64 -0.79 -8.36 13.67
CA GLN A 64 -0.27 -7.06 13.24
C GLN A 64 0.05 -7.05 11.74
N ASP A 65 0.81 -8.02 11.27
CA ASP A 65 1.42 -7.98 9.93
C ASP A 65 0.46 -8.46 8.83
N CYS A 66 -0.46 -9.38 9.16
CA CYS A 66 -1.30 -10.05 8.17
C CYS A 66 -2.78 -9.66 8.24
N ILE A 67 -3.29 -9.25 9.40
CA ILE A 67 -4.71 -8.92 9.59
C ILE A 67 -4.90 -7.41 9.64
N ASP A 68 -4.30 -6.74 10.63
CA ASP A 68 -4.56 -5.33 10.91
C ASP A 68 -4.08 -4.41 9.77
N ILE A 69 -2.91 -4.69 9.19
CA ILE A 69 -2.38 -3.94 8.04
C ILE A 69 -3.26 -4.10 6.79
N ARG A 70 -3.81 -5.30 6.56
CA ARG A 70 -4.58 -5.63 5.36
C ARG A 70 -6.03 -5.19 5.46
N TYR A 71 -6.64 -5.27 6.65
CA TYR A 71 -8.04 -4.91 6.89
C TYR A 71 -8.40 -3.55 6.31
N TYR A 72 -7.60 -2.51 6.58
CA TYR A 72 -7.86 -1.16 6.07
C TYR A 72 -7.36 -0.92 4.64
N ARG A 73 -6.41 -1.73 4.17
CA ARG A 73 -5.80 -1.58 2.85
C ARG A 73 -6.69 -2.15 1.78
N ASP A 74 -7.13 -3.39 1.93
CA ASP A 74 -7.93 -4.12 0.93
C ASP A 74 -9.27 -3.41 0.67
N GLU A 75 -9.91 -2.87 1.72
CA GLU A 75 -11.13 -2.07 1.61
C GLU A 75 -10.92 -0.80 0.76
N LYS A 76 -9.84 -0.07 1.02
CA LYS A 76 -9.51 1.16 0.27
C LYS A 76 -9.05 0.86 -1.15
N GLN A 77 -8.36 -0.26 -1.36
CA GLN A 77 -7.84 -0.66 -2.66
C GLN A 77 -8.96 -0.87 -3.67
N THR A 78 -10.09 -1.42 -3.25
CA THR A 78 -11.26 -1.61 -4.12
C THR A 78 -11.84 -0.27 -4.58
N GLY A 79 -11.96 0.72 -3.68
CA GLY A 79 -12.46 2.05 -4.00
C GLY A 79 -11.51 2.92 -4.84
N VAL A 80 -10.19 2.63 -4.80
CA VAL A 80 -9.15 3.39 -5.51
C VAL A 80 -8.75 2.73 -6.83
N CYS A 81 -8.81 1.40 -6.92
CA CYS A 81 -8.26 0.62 -8.03
C CYS A 81 -9.28 -0.27 -8.74
N GLY A 82 -10.55 -0.25 -8.34
CA GLY A 82 -11.60 -1.11 -8.91
C GLY A 82 -11.78 -0.97 -10.43
N ASN A 83 -11.51 0.21 -10.99
CA ASN A 83 -11.60 0.51 -12.43
C ASN A 83 -10.24 0.54 -13.15
N LYS A 84 -9.15 0.08 -12.51
CA LYS A 84 -7.79 0.17 -13.07
C LYS A 84 -7.68 -0.46 -14.45
N ALA A 85 -8.34 -1.60 -14.67
CA ALA A 85 -8.35 -2.29 -15.97
C ALA A 85 -9.00 -1.44 -17.07
N GLU A 86 -10.15 -0.84 -16.77
CA GLU A 86 -10.95 -0.02 -17.70
C GLU A 86 -10.21 1.29 -18.07
N VAL A 87 -9.50 1.88 -17.11
CA VAL A 87 -8.66 3.07 -17.35
C VAL A 87 -7.48 2.73 -18.25
N VAL A 88 -6.80 1.61 -18.02
CA VAL A 88 -5.68 1.15 -18.86
C VAL A 88 -6.15 0.84 -20.28
N GLU A 89 -7.33 0.25 -20.43
CA GLU A 89 -7.94 -0.01 -21.74
C GLU A 89 -8.28 1.29 -22.48
N SER A 90 -8.89 2.26 -21.78
CA SER A 90 -9.24 3.57 -22.33
C SER A 90 -8.00 4.34 -22.81
N GLN A 91 -6.88 4.25 -22.10
CA GLN A 91 -5.62 4.89 -22.47
C GLN A 91 -4.99 4.29 -23.74
N LYS A 92 -5.14 2.98 -23.94
CA LYS A 92 -4.66 2.30 -25.16
C LYS A 92 -5.48 2.66 -26.40
N ILE A 93 -6.75 3.02 -26.23
CA ILE A 93 -7.63 3.45 -27.33
C ILE A 93 -7.35 4.90 -27.74
N SER A 94 -6.83 5.72 -26.82
CA SER A 94 -6.47 7.12 -27.06
C SER A 94 -5.06 7.35 -27.64
N GLN A 95 -4.30 6.28 -27.89
CA GLN A 95 -3.01 6.29 -28.61
C GLN A 95 -3.18 5.74 -30.03
#